data_AF-A0A1Y3NT72-F1
#
_entry.id   AF-A0A1Y3NT72-F1
#
_cell.length_a   1.000
_cell.length_b   1.000
_cell.length_c   1.000
_cell.angle_alpha   90.00
_cell.angle_beta   90.00
_cell.angle_gamma   90.00
#
_symmetry.space_group_name_H-M   'P 1'
#
loop_
_entity.id
_entity.type
_entity.pdbx_description
1 polymer ?
#
loop_
_entity_poly.entity_id
_entity_poly.type
_entity_poly.pdbx_seq_one_letter_code
_entity_poly.pdbx_strand_id
1 'polypeptide(L)'
;QLTDYQIRDLNDEINKLIREKYHWENRILELGGPNYKKIGQKSLDKEGKEAPGSRGYKYFGRARDLPGVRELFEPEVSEVRTKTRYELYQNIDADYYGYRDEEDDVLLEYETELRKQFVDDILKEERMDDDNQDDEVNYSEYDFVEPLYIPNQSEVEKYLIEQKKEELTKKYLSESASLKSEIEKQ
;
A
#
# COMPACT_ATOMS: atom_id res chain seq x y z
N GLN A 1 23.24 28.99 33.39
CA GLN A 1 23.36 27.92 32.38
C GLN A 1 23.84 28.55 31.08
N LEU A 2 24.74 27.91 30.33
CA LEU A 2 25.13 28.41 29.01
C LEU A 2 23.96 28.31 28.01
N THR A 3 23.91 29.25 27.07
CA THR A 3 22.96 29.21 25.95
C THR A 3 23.41 28.21 24.89
N ASP A 4 22.47 27.75 24.06
CA ASP A 4 22.74 26.77 23.00
C ASP A 4 23.76 27.29 21.98
N TYR A 5 23.75 28.58 21.67
CA TYR A 5 24.73 29.19 20.78
C TYR A 5 26.14 29.18 21.37
N GLN A 6 26.29 29.57 22.65
CA GLN A 6 27.56 29.52 23.35
C GLN A 6 28.12 28.08 23.42
N ILE A 7 27.25 27.08 23.56
CA ILE A 7 27.67 25.68 23.56
C ILE A 7 28.18 25.25 22.17
N ARG A 8 27.60 25.75 21.08
CA ARG A 8 28.10 25.51 19.73
C ARG A 8 29.49 26.11 19.54
N ASP A 9 29.66 27.38 19.89
CA ASP A 9 30.95 28.07 19.76
C ASP A 9 32.06 27.37 20.55
N LEU A 10 31.76 26.95 21.78
CA LEU A 10 32.69 26.18 22.61
C LEU A 10 33.03 24.82 22.00
N ASN A 11 32.05 24.15 21.40
CA ASN A 11 32.29 22.87 20.73
C ASN A 11 33.17 23.05 19.48
N ASP A 12 32.97 24.14 18.73
CA ASP A 12 33.83 24.50 17.59
C ASP A 12 35.25 24.82 18.03
N GLU A 13 35.41 25.57 19.12
CA GLU A 13 36.71 25.89 19.70
C GLU A 13 37.45 24.62 20.16
N ILE A 14 36.76 23.71 20.84
CA ILE A 14 37.33 22.41 21.23
C ILE A 14 37.78 21.63 19.99
N ASN A 15 36.95 21.54 18.95
CA ASN A 15 37.31 20.82 17.72
C ASN A 15 38.47 21.49 16.96
N LYS A 16 38.61 22.81 17.04
CA LYS A 16 39.77 23.54 16.53
C LYS A 16 41.03 23.17 17.30
N LEU A 17 40.99 23.21 18.62
CA LEU A 17 42.13 22.86 19.49
C LEU A 17 42.56 21.39 19.31
N ILE A 18 41.63 20.46 19.12
CA ILE A 18 41.96 19.06 18.85
C ILE A 18 42.73 18.89 17.53
N ARG A 19 42.34 19.62 16.48
CA ARG A 19 43.05 19.60 15.20
C ARG A 19 44.44 20.21 15.33
N GLU A 20 44.55 21.36 15.99
CA GLU A 20 45.85 21.99 16.25
C GLU A 20 46.76 21.07 17.08
N LYS A 21 46.24 20.47 18.15
CA LYS A 21 46.96 19.46 18.95
C LYS A 21 47.47 18.32 18.06
N TYR A 22 46.63 17.79 17.17
CA TYR A 22 47.04 16.72 16.26
C TYR A 22 48.18 17.15 15.33
N HIS A 23 48.13 18.38 14.78
CA HIS A 23 49.21 18.93 13.96
C HIS A 23 50.50 19.11 14.77
N TRP A 24 50.41 19.62 15.99
CA TRP A 24 51.55 19.76 16.89
C TRP A 24 52.16 18.42 17.27
N GLU A 25 51.35 17.41 17.60
CA GLU A 25 51.83 16.07 17.91
C GLU A 25 52.55 15.42 16.73
N ASN A 26 52.05 15.60 15.51
CA ASN A 26 52.75 15.19 14.30
C ASN A 26 54.09 15.92 14.15
N ARG A 27 54.09 17.24 14.34
CA ARG A 27 55.30 18.03 14.19
C ARG A 27 56.38 17.63 15.18
N ILE A 28 55.99 17.35 16.43
CA ILE A 28 56.93 16.88 17.45
C ILE A 28 57.50 15.50 17.08
N LEU A 29 56.66 14.60 16.55
CA LEU A 29 57.11 13.29 16.08
C LEU A 29 58.11 13.41 14.91
N GLU A 30 57.83 14.28 13.93
CA GLU A 30 58.72 14.55 12.79
C GLU A 30 60.09 15.11 13.23
N LEU A 31 60.10 15.94 14.26
CA LEU A 31 61.32 16.50 14.85
C LEU A 31 62.10 15.48 15.71
N GLY A 32 61.67 14.21 15.75
CA GLY A 32 62.29 13.15 16.54
C GLY A 32 61.93 13.18 18.03
N GLY A 33 60.89 13.93 18.41
CA GLY A 33 60.40 14.01 19.78
C GLY A 33 59.51 12.83 20.21
N PRO A 34 59.05 12.85 21.48
CA PRO A 34 58.19 11.79 22.02
C PRO A 34 56.84 11.66 21.30
N ASN A 35 56.34 10.42 21.18
CA ASN A 35 55.04 10.17 20.56
C ASN A 35 53.86 10.39 21.52
N TYR A 36 53.41 11.64 21.60
CA TYR A 36 52.29 12.05 22.47
C TYR A 36 50.94 11.43 22.09
N LYS A 37 50.75 10.94 20.86
CA LYS A 37 49.54 10.22 20.46
C LYS A 37 49.36 8.89 21.21
N LYS A 38 50.47 8.24 21.55
CA LYS A 38 50.48 6.96 22.28
C LYS A 38 50.47 7.17 23.80
N ILE A 39 51.11 8.24 24.26
CA ILE A 39 51.31 8.53 25.69
C ILE A 39 50.13 9.33 26.28
N GLY A 40 49.43 10.11 25.45
CA GLY A 40 48.36 11.01 25.87
C GLY A 40 47.13 10.29 26.42
N GLN A 41 46.46 10.96 27.36
CA GLN A 41 45.24 10.47 27.99
C GLN A 41 44.10 10.43 26.95
N LYS A 42 43.64 9.22 26.60
CA LYS A 42 42.48 8.98 25.71
C LYS A 42 41.13 9.39 26.32
N SER A 43 41.12 10.10 27.45
CA SER A 43 39.90 10.50 28.17
C SER A 43 39.04 11.46 27.35
N LEU A 44 39.64 12.36 26.55
CA LEU A 44 38.90 13.30 25.70
C LEU A 44 38.02 12.59 24.65
N ASP A 45 38.50 11.48 24.10
CA ASP A 45 37.77 10.72 23.07
C ASP A 45 36.58 9.94 23.64
N LYS A 46 36.55 9.68 24.95
CA LYS A 46 35.42 8.99 25.60
C LYS A 46 34.19 9.88 25.71
N GLU A 47 34.37 11.19 25.81
CA GLU A 47 33.30 12.18 25.97
C GLU A 47 32.88 12.87 24.67
N GLY A 48 33.60 12.67 23.57
CA GLY A 48 33.23 13.17 22.23
C GLY A 48 32.57 12.07 21.39
N LYS A 49 31.38 12.33 20.81
CA LYS A 49 30.73 11.41 19.87
C LYS A 49 30.70 12.08 18.50
N GLU A 50 31.03 11.31 17.47
CA GLU A 50 31.00 11.74 16.08
C GLU A 50 29.63 11.43 15.50
N ALA A 51 28.98 12.42 14.90
CA ALA A 51 27.70 12.22 14.24
C ALA A 51 27.87 11.26 13.05
N PRO A 52 26.89 10.39 12.76
CA PRO A 52 26.91 9.52 11.58
C PRO A 52 27.19 10.36 10.32
N GLY A 53 28.19 9.96 9.54
CA GLY A 53 28.59 10.67 8.32
C GLY A 53 29.51 11.90 8.51
N SER A 54 29.68 12.42 9.73
CA SER A 54 30.59 13.53 10.01
C SER A 54 31.97 13.00 10.42
N ARG A 55 32.97 13.15 9.55
CA ARG A 55 34.32 12.61 9.79
C ARG A 55 35.19 13.64 10.51
N GLY A 56 35.45 13.41 11.80
CA GLY A 56 36.43 14.18 12.59
C GLY A 56 35.89 15.41 13.34
N TYR A 57 34.59 15.68 13.29
CA TYR A 57 33.95 16.68 14.15
C TYR A 57 33.20 15.98 15.28
N LYS A 58 33.51 16.34 16.52
CA LYS A 58 32.96 15.70 17.73
C LYS A 58 32.04 16.65 18.47
N TYR A 59 30.98 16.10 19.05
CA TYR A 59 30.12 16.81 19.98
C TYR A 59 30.38 16.30 21.41
N PHE A 60 30.70 17.23 22.32
CA PHE A 60 31.07 16.93 23.70
C PHE A 60 29.96 17.33 24.69
N GLY A 61 29.70 16.49 25.69
CA GLY A 61 28.73 16.78 26.76
C GLY A 61 27.39 17.32 26.23
N ARG A 62 26.99 18.50 26.74
CA ARG A 62 25.73 19.19 26.38
C ARG A 62 25.63 19.60 24.91
N ALA A 63 26.75 19.67 24.18
CA ALA A 63 26.71 19.96 22.74
C ALA A 63 26.02 18.85 21.92
N ARG A 64 25.88 17.64 22.49
CA ARG A 64 25.14 16.53 21.87
C ARG A 64 23.63 16.69 21.99
N ASP A 65 23.17 17.38 23.02
CA ASP A 65 21.75 17.58 23.30
C ASP A 65 21.17 18.80 22.57
N LEU A 66 21.99 19.48 21.77
CA LEU A 66 21.56 20.64 20.99
C LEU A 66 20.48 20.24 19.97
N PRO A 67 19.47 21.09 19.76
CA PRO A 67 18.47 20.88 18.71
C PRO A 67 19.14 20.69 17.35
N GLY A 68 18.68 19.67 16.59
CA GLY A 68 19.24 19.25 15.30
C GLY A 68 20.49 18.36 15.39
N VAL A 69 21.36 18.54 16.39
CA VAL A 69 22.52 17.63 16.62
C VAL A 69 22.05 16.35 17.30
N ARG A 70 21.13 16.47 18.25
CA ARG A 70 20.55 15.35 18.99
C ARG A 70 19.89 14.32 18.07
N GLU A 71 19.17 14.78 17.06
CA GLU A 71 18.49 13.94 16.06
C GLU A 71 19.48 13.08 15.26
N LEU A 72 20.70 13.58 15.01
CA LEU A 72 21.75 12.80 14.34
C LEU A 72 22.29 11.65 15.20
N PHE A 73 22.11 11.73 16.52
CA PHE A 73 22.60 10.73 17.48
C PHE A 73 21.53 9.79 17.99
N GLU A 74 20.27 10.20 17.92
CA GLU A 74 19.14 9.32 18.14
C GLU A 74 19.14 8.27 17.02
N PRO A 75 19.21 6.97 17.35
CA PRO A 75 19.09 5.95 16.32
C PRO A 75 17.73 6.13 15.64
N GLU A 76 17.71 6.15 14.31
CA GLU A 76 16.46 6.06 13.56
C GLU A 76 15.69 4.88 14.14
N VAL A 77 14.53 5.17 14.72
CA VAL A 77 13.68 4.15 15.34
C VAL A 77 13.38 3.19 14.21
N SER A 78 13.97 2.00 14.27
CA SER A 78 13.88 1.02 13.20
C SER A 78 12.42 0.89 12.83
N GLU A 79 12.07 1.23 11.58
CA GLU A 79 10.71 1.07 11.10
C GLU A 79 10.26 -0.34 11.48
N VAL A 80 9.11 -0.41 12.15
CA VAL A 80 8.55 -1.67 12.65
C VAL A 80 8.59 -2.63 11.47
N ARG A 81 9.41 -3.69 11.58
CA ARG A 81 9.62 -4.63 10.48
C ARG A 81 8.24 -5.08 10.00
N THR A 82 7.93 -4.81 8.73
CA THR A 82 6.70 -5.34 8.14
C THR A 82 6.77 -6.86 8.27
N LYS A 83 5.66 -7.47 8.69
CA LYS A 83 5.62 -8.93 8.84
C LYS A 83 6.03 -9.57 7.53
N THR A 84 6.95 -10.51 7.59
CA THR A 84 7.38 -11.22 6.38
C THR A 84 6.23 -12.04 5.82
N ARG A 85 6.25 -12.34 4.52
CA ARG A 85 5.24 -13.19 3.88
C ARG A 85 5.10 -14.54 4.60
N TYR A 86 6.21 -15.08 5.12
CA TYR A 86 6.22 -16.29 5.94
C TYR A 86 5.44 -16.11 7.26
N GLU A 87 5.71 -15.06 8.02
CA GLU A 87 4.98 -14.73 9.27
C GLU A 87 3.49 -14.47 9.03
N LEU A 88 3.13 -13.95 7.86
CA LEU A 88 1.73 -13.79 7.49
C LEU A 88 1.05 -15.15 7.27
N TYR A 89 1.72 -16.08 6.58
CA TYR A 89 1.20 -17.43 6.31
C TYR A 89 1.15 -18.35 7.54
N GLN A 90 1.92 -18.07 8.59
CA GLN A 90 1.90 -18.88 9.80
C GLN A 90 0.55 -18.87 10.52
N ASN A 91 -0.25 -17.82 10.34
CA ASN A 91 -1.55 -17.65 10.99
C ASN A 91 -2.73 -17.86 10.03
N ILE A 92 -2.49 -18.42 8.84
CA ILE A 92 -3.54 -18.71 7.87
C ILE A 92 -3.90 -20.19 8.01
N ASP A 93 -5.03 -20.44 8.64
CA ASP A 93 -5.53 -21.79 8.91
C ASP A 93 -6.36 -22.33 7.72
N ALA A 94 -6.70 -23.63 7.79
CA ALA A 94 -7.55 -24.29 6.78
C ALA A 94 -8.90 -23.61 6.59
N ASP A 95 -9.42 -22.97 7.66
CA ASP A 95 -10.64 -22.17 7.66
C ASP A 95 -10.56 -21.00 6.66
N TYR A 96 -9.39 -20.37 6.48
CA TYR A 96 -9.21 -19.29 5.49
C TYR A 96 -9.39 -19.78 4.05
N TYR A 97 -9.12 -21.05 3.80
CA TYR A 97 -9.28 -21.69 2.50
C TYR A 97 -10.64 -22.40 2.35
N GLY A 98 -11.54 -22.29 3.33
CA GLY A 98 -12.90 -22.83 3.26
C GLY A 98 -12.98 -24.35 3.37
N TYR A 99 -11.92 -25.04 3.82
CA TYR A 99 -11.91 -26.52 3.91
C TYR A 99 -12.92 -27.11 4.91
N ARG A 100 -13.55 -26.27 5.75
CA ARG A 100 -14.55 -26.67 6.75
C ARG A 100 -15.92 -26.04 6.52
N ASP A 101 -16.07 -25.21 5.49
CA ASP A 101 -17.35 -24.56 5.17
C ASP A 101 -18.37 -25.56 4.59
N GLU A 102 -17.91 -26.67 4.02
CA GLU A 102 -18.75 -27.76 3.50
C GLU A 102 -19.30 -28.68 4.60
N GLU A 103 -18.84 -28.59 5.85
CA GLU A 103 -19.21 -29.52 6.93
C GLU A 103 -20.42 -29.06 7.78
N ASP A 104 -20.78 -27.78 7.76
CA ASP A 104 -21.77 -27.22 8.71
C ASP A 104 -23.23 -27.21 8.16
N ASP A 105 -23.45 -27.62 6.91
CA ASP A 105 -24.74 -27.61 6.16
C ASP A 105 -25.51 -26.25 6.14
N VAL A 106 -25.10 -25.24 6.91
CA VAL A 106 -25.72 -23.91 7.01
C VAL A 106 -25.81 -23.23 5.66
N LEU A 107 -24.77 -23.33 4.84
CA LEU A 107 -24.74 -22.74 3.51
C LEU A 107 -25.73 -23.44 2.56
N LEU A 108 -25.83 -24.77 2.65
CA LEU A 108 -26.77 -25.57 1.87
C LEU A 108 -28.22 -25.24 2.24
N GLU A 109 -28.54 -25.15 3.53
CA GLU A 109 -29.87 -24.76 3.99
C GLU A 109 -30.25 -23.38 3.46
N TYR A 110 -29.36 -22.40 3.59
CA TYR A 110 -29.56 -21.05 3.07
C TYR A 110 -29.78 -21.01 1.55
N GLU A 111 -29.00 -21.77 0.78
CA GLU A 111 -29.17 -21.90 -0.67
C GLU A 111 -30.52 -22.52 -1.03
N THR A 112 -30.96 -23.55 -0.30
CA THR A 112 -32.27 -24.17 -0.53
C THR A 112 -33.44 -23.24 -0.23
N GLU A 113 -33.35 -22.42 0.81
CA GLU A 113 -34.38 -21.41 1.14
C GLU A 113 -34.46 -20.33 0.07
N LEU A 114 -33.33 -19.79 -0.38
CA LEU A 114 -33.27 -18.83 -1.48
C LEU A 114 -33.85 -19.40 -2.77
N ARG A 115 -33.51 -20.66 -3.06
CA ARG A 115 -34.04 -21.36 -4.24
C ARG A 115 -35.55 -21.49 -4.19
N LYS A 116 -36.11 -21.85 -3.02
CA LYS A 116 -37.57 -21.90 -2.83
C LYS A 116 -38.22 -20.53 -3.04
N GLN A 117 -37.65 -19.48 -2.45
CA GLN A 117 -38.16 -18.12 -2.63
C GLN A 117 -38.15 -17.68 -4.10
N PHE A 118 -37.06 -17.98 -4.82
CA PHE A 118 -36.94 -17.66 -6.25
C PHE A 118 -37.98 -18.39 -7.10
N VAL A 119 -38.20 -19.68 -6.84
CA VAL A 119 -39.25 -20.47 -7.52
C VAL A 119 -40.64 -19.91 -7.20
N ASP A 120 -40.90 -19.57 -5.93
CA ASP A 120 -42.18 -18.99 -5.51
C ASP A 120 -42.44 -17.63 -6.19
N ASP A 121 -41.42 -16.81 -6.37
CA ASP A 121 -41.55 -15.51 -7.04
C ASP A 121 -41.79 -15.65 -8.54
N ILE A 122 -41.12 -16.60 -9.22
CA ILE A 122 -41.40 -16.93 -10.64
C ILE A 122 -42.83 -17.44 -10.79
N LEU A 123 -43.26 -18.37 -9.94
CA LEU A 123 -44.61 -18.93 -10.00
C LEU A 123 -45.68 -17.89 -9.71
N LYS A 124 -45.43 -16.94 -8.80
CA LYS A 124 -46.33 -15.80 -8.59
C LYS A 124 -46.41 -14.91 -9.83
N GLU A 125 -45.30 -14.70 -10.53
CA GLU A 125 -45.27 -13.92 -11.77
C GLU A 125 -46.06 -14.62 -12.88
N GLU A 126 -45.93 -15.94 -13.04
CA GLU A 126 -46.71 -16.73 -14.02
C GLU A 126 -48.21 -16.85 -13.66
N ARG A 127 -48.55 -16.98 -12.38
CA ARG A 127 -49.96 -17.07 -11.92
C ARG A 127 -50.73 -15.76 -12.02
N MET A 128 -50.07 -14.63 -12.24
CA MET A 128 -50.75 -13.35 -12.49
C MET A 128 -51.34 -13.28 -13.91
N ASP A 129 -51.05 -14.27 -14.77
CA ASP A 129 -51.55 -14.37 -16.15
C ASP A 129 -52.62 -15.47 -16.37
N ASP A 130 -52.89 -16.36 -15.40
CA ASP A 130 -53.93 -17.42 -15.53
C ASP A 130 -54.78 -17.59 -14.26
N ASP A 131 -56.08 -17.28 -14.39
CA ASP A 131 -57.07 -17.17 -13.30
C ASP A 131 -57.60 -18.52 -12.78
N ASN A 132 -56.88 -19.64 -12.96
CA ASN A 132 -57.36 -20.96 -12.55
C ASN A 132 -56.29 -21.93 -12.00
N GLN A 133 -56.59 -22.40 -10.79
CA GLN A 133 -56.19 -23.66 -10.11
C GLN A 133 -55.14 -23.59 -8.98
N ASP A 134 -55.64 -23.93 -7.79
CA ASP A 134 -54.91 -24.29 -6.58
C ASP A 134 -54.39 -25.73 -6.71
N ASP A 135 -53.24 -25.91 -7.36
CA ASP A 135 -52.49 -27.16 -7.29
C ASP A 135 -51.25 -27.01 -6.37
N GLU A 136 -51.06 -28.02 -5.52
CA GLU A 136 -49.95 -28.15 -4.58
C GLU A 136 -48.64 -28.30 -5.36
N VAL A 137 -47.73 -27.32 -5.24
CA VAL A 137 -46.54 -27.20 -6.08
C VAL A 137 -45.52 -28.28 -5.70
N ASN A 138 -45.27 -29.21 -6.62
CA ASN A 138 -44.20 -30.18 -6.47
C ASN A 138 -42.83 -29.57 -6.80
N TYR A 139 -42.11 -29.10 -5.79
CA TYR A 139 -40.78 -28.50 -5.95
C TYR A 139 -39.73 -29.46 -6.56
N SER A 140 -39.93 -30.79 -6.54
CA SER A 140 -38.99 -31.74 -7.15
C SER A 140 -39.07 -31.77 -8.68
N GLU A 141 -40.12 -31.19 -9.28
CA GLU A 141 -40.29 -31.14 -10.73
C GLU A 141 -39.55 -29.95 -11.36
N TYR A 142 -39.33 -28.88 -10.58
CA TYR A 142 -38.55 -27.69 -10.95
C TYR A 142 -37.03 -27.86 -10.74
N ASP A 143 -36.55 -29.09 -10.49
CA ASP A 143 -35.12 -29.37 -10.49
C ASP A 143 -34.52 -29.29 -11.91
N PHE A 144 -35.35 -29.39 -12.94
CA PHE A 144 -34.97 -29.19 -14.33
C PHE A 144 -35.51 -27.85 -14.83
N VAL A 145 -34.88 -26.76 -14.40
CA VAL A 145 -35.02 -25.48 -15.10
C VAL A 145 -34.47 -25.73 -16.51
N GLU A 146 -35.31 -25.65 -17.54
CA GLU A 146 -34.83 -25.70 -18.93
C GLU A 146 -33.66 -24.73 -19.05
N PRO A 147 -32.49 -25.16 -19.56
CA PRO A 147 -31.32 -24.31 -19.61
C PRO A 147 -31.67 -23.06 -20.41
N LEU A 148 -31.84 -21.95 -19.69
CA LEU A 148 -32.08 -20.64 -20.28
C LEU A 148 -31.00 -20.42 -21.32
N TYR A 149 -31.39 -19.94 -22.50
CA TYR A 149 -30.45 -19.66 -23.57
C TYR A 149 -29.50 -18.55 -23.10
N ILE A 150 -28.27 -18.93 -22.73
CA ILE A 150 -27.18 -18.03 -22.37
C ILE A 150 -26.39 -17.76 -23.66
N PRO A 151 -26.44 -16.55 -24.22
CA PRO A 151 -25.71 -16.24 -25.44
C PRO A 151 -24.22 -16.50 -25.29
N ASN A 152 -23.61 -17.09 -26.31
CA ASN A 152 -22.17 -17.32 -26.32
C ASN A 152 -21.41 -16.01 -26.56
N GLN A 153 -20.15 -15.92 -26.11
CA GLN A 153 -19.26 -14.76 -26.28
C GLN A 153 -19.30 -14.21 -27.72
N SER A 154 -19.24 -15.09 -28.72
CA SER A 154 -19.28 -14.72 -30.14
C SER A 154 -20.61 -14.09 -30.58
N GLU A 155 -21.73 -14.47 -29.95
CA GLU A 155 -23.05 -13.91 -30.24
C GLU A 155 -23.19 -12.51 -29.64
N VAL A 156 -22.69 -12.34 -28.40
CA VAL A 156 -22.60 -11.04 -27.73
C VAL A 156 -21.71 -10.08 -28.53
N GLU A 157 -20.55 -10.54 -29.00
CA GLU A 157 -19.64 -9.72 -29.80
C GLU A 157 -20.27 -9.26 -31.12
N LYS A 158 -20.98 -10.15 -31.83
CA LYS A 158 -21.69 -9.79 -33.07
C LYS A 158 -22.77 -8.74 -32.81
N TYR A 159 -23.55 -8.93 -31.75
CA TYR A 159 -24.58 -7.99 -31.35
C TYR A 159 -23.99 -6.61 -31.04
N LEU A 160 -22.90 -6.55 -30.26
CA LEU A 160 -22.20 -5.31 -29.95
C LEU A 160 -21.62 -4.63 -31.20
N ILE A 161 -21.08 -5.40 -32.15
CA ILE A 161 -20.57 -4.87 -33.43
C ILE A 161 -21.72 -4.26 -34.24
N GLU A 162 -22.86 -4.92 -34.31
CA GLU A 162 -24.04 -4.42 -35.04
C GLU A 162 -24.58 -3.14 -34.42
N GLN A 163 -24.73 -3.11 -33.10
CA GLN A 163 -25.11 -1.90 -32.37
C GLN A 163 -24.13 -0.75 -32.62
N LYS A 164 -22.81 -1.01 -32.58
CA LYS A 164 -21.79 0.01 -32.89
C LYS A 164 -21.84 0.50 -34.33
N LYS A 165 -22.14 -0.39 -35.29
CA LYS A 165 -22.34 0.00 -36.69
C LYS A 165 -23.54 0.92 -36.83
N GLU A 166 -24.66 0.62 -36.18
CA GLU A 166 -25.85 1.48 -36.20
C GLU A 166 -25.63 2.83 -35.53
N GLU A 167 -24.91 2.88 -34.40
CA GLU A 167 -24.55 4.14 -33.75
C GLU A 167 -23.71 5.01 -34.67
N LEU A 168 -22.71 4.43 -35.34
CA LEU A 168 -21.87 5.14 -36.29
C LEU A 168 -22.66 5.63 -37.51
N THR A 169 -23.54 4.80 -38.08
CA THR A 169 -24.36 5.23 -39.23
C THR A 169 -25.30 6.37 -38.82
N LYS A 170 -25.95 6.30 -37.65
CA LYS A 170 -26.76 7.41 -37.12
C LYS A 170 -25.93 8.67 -36.92
N LYS A 171 -24.71 8.55 -36.38
CA LYS A 171 -23.78 9.68 -36.20
C LYS A 171 -23.41 10.33 -37.54
N TYR A 172 -22.98 9.55 -38.53
CA TYR A 172 -22.61 10.09 -39.85
C TYR A 172 -23.81 10.59 -40.66
N LEU A 173 -24.99 9.98 -40.51
CA LEU A 173 -26.24 10.49 -41.08
C LEU A 173 -26.61 11.83 -40.46
N SER A 174 -26.47 11.99 -39.14
CA SER A 174 -26.71 13.27 -38.45
C SER A 174 -25.69 14.35 -38.85
N GLU A 175 -24.42 13.98 -39.04
CA GLU A 175 -23.34 14.88 -39.45
C GLU A 175 -23.53 15.32 -40.92
N SER A 176 -23.87 14.39 -41.81
CA SER A 176 -24.17 14.70 -43.22
C SER A 176 -25.45 15.53 -43.38
N ALA A 177 -26.49 15.29 -42.57
CA ALA A 177 -27.68 16.13 -42.52
C ALA A 177 -27.35 17.55 -42.03
N SER A 178 -26.50 17.69 -41.01
CA SER A 178 -26.05 18.99 -40.50
C SER A 178 -25.25 19.76 -41.55
N LEU A 179 -24.29 19.11 -42.22
CA LEU A 179 -23.47 19.70 -43.28
C LEU A 179 -24.29 20.18 -44.49
N LYS A 180 -25.32 19.42 -44.91
CA LYS A 180 -26.22 19.85 -45.99
C LYS A 180 -26.99 21.12 -45.62
N SER A 181 -27.49 21.21 -44.38
CA SER A 181 -28.21 22.38 -43.90
C SER A 181 -27.32 23.64 -43.76
N GLU A 182 -26.02 23.46 -43.55
CA GLU A 182 -25.03 24.54 -43.51
C GLU A 182 -24.75 25.10 -44.91
N ILE A 183 -24.66 24.21 -45.92
CA ILE A 183 -24.41 24.58 -47.33
C ILE A 183 -25.62 25.29 -47.94
N GLU A 184 -26.86 24.88 -47.62
CA GLU A 184 -28.07 25.54 -48.12
C GLU A 184 -28.32 26.93 -47.54
N LYS A 185 -27.61 27.33 -46.47
CA LYS A 185 -27.73 28.66 -45.85
C LYS A 185 -26.71 29.68 -46.37
N GLN A 186 -25.78 29.30 -47.25
CA GLN A 186 -24.83 30.20 -47.93
C GLN A 186 -25.30 30.55 -49.34
#